data_AF-A0A6N8VWS7-F1
#
_entry.id   AF-A0A6N8VWS7-F1
#
_cell.length_a   1.000
_cell.length_b   1.000
_cell.length_c   1.000
_cell.angle_alpha   90.00
_cell.angle_beta   90.00
_cell.angle_gamma   90.00
#
_symmetry.space_group_name_H-M   'P 1'
#
loop_
_entity.id
_entity.type
_entity.pdbx_description
1 polymer ?
#
loop_
_entity_poly.entity_id
_entity_poly.type
_entity_poly.pdbx_seq_one_letter_code
_entity_poly.pdbx_strand_id
1 'polypeptide(L)'
;MPDIGSLEQAKQRFGELLEAQQTRVDAIKAEGEPTDFTTLDHIEIGVLGGDGIGPSIAHESQRVLEALLEDQVASGRVSFRTIDGLTIERRAEEMAAIPEGVLKEIHECDVTLKGPTTTPEQGDGWPNIESANVAMRKVLDLY
;
A
#
# COMPACT_ATOMS: atom_id res chain seq x y z
N MET A 1 32.53 30.94 10.92
CA MET A 1 32.45 30.63 9.47
C MET A 1 31.55 29.42 9.33
N PRO A 2 30.62 29.38 8.36
CA PRO A 2 29.85 28.16 8.11
C PRO A 2 30.82 27.02 7.79
N ASP A 3 30.56 25.85 8.36
CA ASP A 3 31.37 24.66 8.11
C ASP A 3 31.20 24.23 6.65
N ILE A 4 32.20 24.50 5.83
CA ILE A 4 32.20 24.20 4.39
C ILE A 4 32.08 22.68 4.17
N GLY A 5 32.59 21.85 5.08
CA GLY A 5 32.43 20.39 5.03
C GLY A 5 30.98 19.97 5.20
N SER A 6 30.25 20.62 6.11
CA SER A 6 28.81 20.42 6.28
C SER A 6 28.00 20.86 5.05
N LEU A 7 28.44 21.89 4.31
CA LEU A 7 27.76 22.35 3.09
C LEU A 7 27.92 21.37 1.93
N GLU A 8 29.12 20.86 1.69
CA GLU A 8 29.36 19.88 0.61
C GLU A 8 28.65 18.55 0.87
N GLN A 9 28.62 18.08 2.12
CA GLN A 9 27.84 16.89 2.50
C GLN A 9 26.34 17.10 2.28
N ALA A 10 25.80 18.28 2.58
CA ALA A 10 24.39 18.59 2.34
C ALA A 10 24.07 18.59 0.83
N LYS A 11 24.94 19.17 -0.01
CA LYS A 11 24.78 19.16 -1.47
C LYS A 11 24.80 17.74 -2.03
N GLN A 12 25.71 16.90 -1.56
CA GLN A 12 25.79 15.50 -1.99
C GLN A 12 24.49 14.75 -1.66
N ARG A 13 24.06 14.79 -0.39
CA ARG A 13 22.82 14.11 0.04
C ARG A 13 21.59 14.62 -0.70
N PHE A 14 21.52 15.92 -0.95
CA PHE A 14 20.43 16.50 -1.72
C PHE A 14 20.47 16.06 -3.18
N GLY A 15 21.65 15.96 -3.78
CA GLY A 15 21.85 15.38 -5.12
C GLY A 15 21.33 13.94 -5.21
N GLU A 16 21.72 13.08 -4.26
CA GLU A 16 21.25 11.69 -4.19
C GLU A 16 19.72 11.61 -4.08
N LEU A 17 19.09 12.51 -3.30
CA LEU A 17 17.63 12.60 -3.21
C LEU A 17 16.98 13.02 -4.54
N LEU A 18 17.57 13.99 -5.25
CA LEU A 18 17.07 14.44 -6.55
C LEU A 18 17.18 13.33 -7.60
N GLU A 19 18.30 12.60 -7.63
CA GLU A 19 18.50 11.46 -8.53
C GLU A 19 17.46 10.37 -8.28
N ALA A 20 17.22 10.01 -7.01
CA ALA A 20 16.19 9.04 -6.65
C ALA A 20 14.78 9.48 -7.06
N GLN A 21 14.44 10.76 -6.87
CA GLN A 21 13.15 11.30 -7.32
C GLN A 21 13.04 11.33 -8.85
N GLN A 22 14.13 11.64 -9.56
CA GLN A 22 14.15 11.63 -11.02
C GLN A 22 13.88 10.22 -11.55
N THR A 23 14.54 9.20 -11.00
CA THR A 23 14.29 7.79 -11.36
C THR A 23 12.82 7.40 -11.13
N ARG A 24 12.23 7.81 -9.99
CA ARG A 24 10.81 7.55 -9.72
C ARG A 24 9.89 8.22 -10.74
N VAL A 25 10.12 9.50 -11.04
CA VAL A 25 9.34 10.25 -12.03
C VAL A 25 9.44 9.64 -13.42
N ASP A 26 10.63 9.18 -13.81
CA ASP A 26 10.83 8.55 -15.11
C ASP A 26 10.14 7.19 -15.20
N ALA A 27 10.09 6.42 -14.09
CA ALA A 27 9.29 5.20 -14.01
C ALA A 27 7.79 5.47 -14.16
N ILE A 28 7.25 6.48 -13.47
CA ILE A 28 5.82 6.86 -13.58
C ILE A 28 5.47 7.32 -14.99
N LYS A 29 6.35 8.06 -15.65
CA LYS A 29 6.14 8.49 -17.04
C LYS A 29 6.24 7.33 -18.04
N ALA A 30 6.95 6.28 -17.67
CA ALA A 30 7.08 5.06 -18.47
C ALA A 30 5.89 4.12 -18.23
N GLU A 31 5.31 4.14 -17.04
CA GLU A 31 3.96 3.63 -16.80
C GLU A 31 3.00 4.45 -17.67
N GLY A 32 2.16 3.74 -18.42
CA GLY A 32 1.36 4.32 -19.49
C GLY A 32 0.21 5.21 -18.98
N GLU A 33 -0.84 5.28 -19.78
CA GLU A 33 -2.07 5.93 -19.33
C GLU A 33 -2.67 5.19 -18.11
N PRO A 34 -3.33 5.91 -17.19
CA PRO A 34 -4.05 5.29 -16.09
C PRO A 34 -5.01 4.20 -16.58
N THR A 35 -5.12 3.11 -15.82
CA THR A 35 -6.01 2.00 -16.15
C THR A 35 -7.46 2.47 -16.30
N ASP A 36 -8.05 2.26 -17.47
CA ASP A 36 -9.47 2.48 -17.69
C ASP A 36 -10.26 1.24 -17.27
N PHE A 37 -10.75 1.25 -16.03
CA PHE A 37 -11.55 0.17 -15.44
C PHE A 37 -12.87 -0.12 -16.21
N THR A 38 -13.34 0.78 -17.07
CA THR A 38 -14.53 0.50 -17.89
C THR A 38 -14.23 -0.50 -19.01
N THR A 39 -12.97 -0.58 -19.44
CA THR A 39 -12.52 -1.43 -20.54
C THR A 39 -12.07 -2.83 -20.10
N LEU A 40 -11.83 -3.03 -18.80
CA LEU A 40 -11.39 -4.32 -18.27
C LEU A 40 -12.50 -5.38 -18.34
N ASP A 41 -12.13 -6.58 -18.76
CA ASP A 41 -13.01 -7.75 -18.78
C ASP A 41 -13.25 -8.30 -17.36
N HIS A 42 -12.25 -8.18 -16.48
CA HIS A 42 -12.27 -8.62 -15.10
C HIS A 42 -11.60 -7.58 -14.20
N ILE A 43 -12.13 -7.41 -12.99
CA ILE A 43 -11.58 -6.56 -11.93
C ILE A 43 -11.48 -7.38 -10.66
N GLU A 44 -10.26 -7.55 -10.14
CA GLU A 44 -10.00 -8.20 -8.86
C GLU A 44 -9.84 -7.17 -7.74
N ILE A 45 -10.74 -7.24 -6.75
CA ILE A 45 -10.76 -6.33 -5.59
C ILE A 45 -10.13 -7.04 -4.38
N GLY A 46 -8.95 -6.60 -3.97
CA GLY A 46 -8.28 -7.08 -2.77
C GLY A 46 -8.88 -6.45 -1.51
N VAL A 47 -9.19 -7.25 -0.49
CA VAL A 47 -9.75 -6.79 0.79
C VAL A 47 -8.77 -7.10 1.92
N LEU A 48 -8.23 -6.06 2.54
CA LEU A 48 -7.26 -6.14 3.63
C LEU A 48 -7.93 -5.74 4.95
N GLY A 49 -8.01 -6.68 5.90
CA GLY A 49 -8.64 -6.41 7.20
C GLY A 49 -7.88 -5.40 8.06
N GLY A 50 -6.55 -5.49 8.10
CA GLY A 50 -5.72 -4.68 8.99
C GLY A 50 -5.88 -5.06 10.47
N ASP A 51 -5.88 -4.06 11.35
CA ASP A 51 -5.76 -4.21 12.80
C ASP A 51 -7.01 -3.78 13.56
N GLY A 52 -7.13 -4.23 14.82
CA GLY A 52 -8.20 -3.81 15.73
C GLY A 52 -9.60 -4.16 15.21
N ILE A 53 -10.46 -3.14 15.03
CA ILE A 53 -11.80 -3.34 14.44
C ILE A 53 -11.76 -3.58 12.91
N GLY A 54 -10.58 -3.47 12.31
CA GLY A 54 -10.37 -3.50 10.86
C GLY A 54 -10.96 -4.71 10.16
N PRO A 55 -10.67 -5.95 10.58
CA PRO A 55 -11.23 -7.15 9.97
C PRO A 55 -12.76 -7.15 9.96
N SER A 56 -13.39 -6.68 11.04
CA SER A 56 -14.86 -6.61 11.12
C SER A 56 -15.43 -5.58 10.16
N ILE A 57 -14.88 -4.37 10.11
CA ILE A 57 -15.43 -3.32 9.22
C ILE A 57 -15.11 -3.60 7.75
N ALA A 58 -13.96 -4.21 7.44
CA ALA A 58 -13.59 -4.61 6.09
C ALA A 58 -14.52 -5.71 5.58
N HIS A 59 -14.84 -6.70 6.42
CA HIS A 59 -15.82 -7.73 6.10
C HIS A 59 -17.22 -7.15 5.82
N GLU A 60 -17.73 -6.28 6.69
CA GLU A 60 -19.04 -5.65 6.48
C GLU A 60 -19.05 -4.75 5.23
N SER A 61 -17.93 -4.08 4.95
CA SER A 61 -17.77 -3.26 3.74
C SER A 61 -17.75 -4.13 2.48
N GLN A 62 -17.06 -5.27 2.49
CA GLN A 62 -17.09 -6.25 1.40
C GLN A 62 -18.52 -6.76 1.17
N ARG A 63 -19.25 -7.15 2.23
CA ARG A 63 -20.64 -7.61 2.10
C ARG A 63 -21.54 -6.58 1.43
N VAL A 64 -21.40 -5.30 1.78
CA VAL A 64 -22.18 -4.22 1.15
C VAL A 64 -21.75 -4.03 -0.31
N LEU A 65 -20.45 -4.09 -0.62
CA LEU A 65 -19.95 -4.00 -1.99
C LEU A 65 -20.42 -5.16 -2.86
N GLU A 66 -20.40 -6.39 -2.35
CA GLU A 66 -20.92 -7.58 -3.05
C GLU A 66 -22.40 -7.41 -3.40
N ALA A 67 -23.21 -6.85 -2.50
CA ALA A 67 -24.62 -6.57 -2.77
C ALA A 67 -24.82 -5.45 -3.79
N LEU A 68 -23.99 -4.40 -3.77
CA LEU A 68 -24.05 -3.31 -4.74
C LEU A 68 -23.54 -3.71 -6.14
N LEU A 69 -22.66 -4.72 -6.19
CA LEU A 69 -22.02 -5.23 -7.41
C LEU A 69 -22.55 -6.61 -7.80
N GLU A 70 -23.75 -6.98 -7.36
CA GLU A 70 -24.32 -8.33 -7.52
C GLU A 70 -24.28 -8.80 -9.00
N ASP A 71 -24.67 -7.94 -9.94
CA ASP A 71 -24.66 -8.26 -11.38
C ASP A 71 -23.24 -8.49 -11.92
N GLN A 72 -22.26 -7.72 -11.45
CA GLN A 72 -20.86 -7.79 -11.87
C GLN A 72 -20.17 -9.01 -11.28
N VAL A 73 -20.49 -9.36 -10.03
CA VAL A 73 -20.03 -10.60 -9.40
C VAL A 73 -20.66 -11.80 -10.09
N ALA A 74 -21.96 -11.78 -10.34
CA ALA A 74 -22.68 -12.87 -11.01
C ALA A 74 -22.20 -13.11 -12.45
N SER A 75 -21.81 -12.05 -13.17
CA SER A 75 -21.23 -12.15 -14.51
C SER A 75 -19.74 -12.53 -14.51
N GLY A 76 -19.08 -12.57 -13.35
CA GLY A 76 -17.65 -12.82 -13.22
C GLY A 76 -16.75 -11.66 -13.63
N ARG A 77 -17.33 -10.48 -13.90
CA ARG A 77 -16.59 -9.24 -14.18
C ARG A 77 -15.86 -8.72 -12.94
N VAL A 78 -16.40 -8.94 -11.74
CA VAL A 78 -15.77 -8.55 -10.47
C VAL A 78 -15.55 -9.80 -9.61
N SER A 79 -14.36 -9.90 -9.01
CA SER A 79 -14.09 -10.86 -7.94
C SER A 79 -13.48 -10.15 -6.72
N PHE A 80 -13.64 -10.78 -5.55
CA PHE A 80 -13.06 -10.32 -4.31
C PHE A 80 -12.00 -11.31 -3.83
N ARG A 81 -10.85 -10.80 -3.40
CA ARG A 81 -9.77 -11.58 -2.78
C ARG A 81 -9.52 -11.04 -1.38
N THR A 82 -9.70 -11.87 -0.36
CA THR A 82 -9.25 -11.51 0.99
C THR A 82 -7.73 -11.67 1.07
N ILE A 83 -7.04 -10.62 1.49
CA ILE A 83 -5.58 -10.59 1.68
C ILE A 83 -5.30 -10.41 3.16
N ASP A 84 -4.74 -11.45 3.77
CA ASP A 84 -4.41 -11.50 5.19
C ASP A 84 -2.95 -11.14 5.46
N GLY A 85 -2.65 -10.72 6.69
CA GLY A 85 -1.28 -10.53 7.14
C GLY A 85 -0.75 -9.10 7.12
N LEU A 86 -1.58 -8.10 6.82
CA LEU A 86 -1.23 -6.69 7.07
C LEU A 86 -1.36 -6.29 8.57
N THR A 87 -1.34 -7.26 9.49
CA THR A 87 -1.51 -6.99 10.92
C THR A 87 -0.21 -6.52 11.55
N ILE A 88 -0.31 -5.84 12.69
CA ILE A 88 0.85 -5.37 13.44
C ILE A 88 1.73 -6.53 13.93
N GLU A 89 1.14 -7.66 14.30
CA GLU A 89 1.87 -8.84 14.77
C GLU A 89 2.81 -9.36 13.68
N ARG A 90 2.29 -9.58 12.46
CA ARG A 90 3.08 -10.12 11.34
C ARG A 90 4.12 -9.11 10.86
N ARG A 91 3.76 -7.83 10.80
CA ARG A 91 4.69 -6.74 10.46
C ARG A 91 5.83 -6.64 11.45
N ALA A 92 5.56 -6.82 12.74
CA ALA A 92 6.57 -6.85 13.79
C ALA A 92 7.45 -8.10 13.72
N GLU A 93 6.87 -9.27 13.45
CA GLU A 93 7.59 -10.53 13.27
C GLU A 93 8.56 -10.48 12.08
N GLU A 94 8.09 -9.95 10.94
CA GLU A 94 8.90 -9.82 9.72
C GLU A 94 9.75 -8.54 9.68
N MET A 95 9.69 -7.70 10.72
CA MET A 95 10.39 -6.40 10.79
C MET A 95 10.17 -5.52 9.54
N ALA A 96 8.94 -5.54 9.01
CA ALA A 96 8.58 -4.94 7.74
C ALA A 96 7.35 -4.03 7.87
N ALA A 97 7.35 -2.92 7.14
CA ALA A 97 6.19 -2.03 7.08
C ALA A 97 4.97 -2.72 6.42
N ILE A 98 5.25 -3.52 5.39
CA ILE A 98 4.32 -4.40 4.69
C ILE A 98 5.07 -5.71 4.43
N PRO A 99 4.60 -6.87 4.90
CA PRO A 99 5.19 -8.17 4.56
C PRO A 99 5.30 -8.37 3.06
N GLU A 100 6.40 -8.96 2.57
CA GLU A 100 6.66 -9.09 1.12
C GLU A 100 5.55 -9.89 0.41
N GLY A 101 5.09 -10.98 1.04
CA GLY A 101 3.98 -11.79 0.50
C GLY A 101 2.69 -10.99 0.37
N VAL A 102 2.39 -10.12 1.33
CA VAL A 102 1.20 -9.27 1.31
C VAL A 102 1.29 -8.21 0.22
N LEU A 103 2.47 -7.60 0.05
CA LEU A 103 2.70 -6.64 -1.02
C LEU A 103 2.51 -7.28 -2.40
N LYS A 104 3.00 -8.51 -2.58
CA LYS A 104 2.81 -9.26 -3.81
C LYS A 104 1.33 -9.50 -4.11
N GLU A 105 0.55 -9.93 -3.12
CA GLU A 105 -0.89 -10.13 -3.30
C GLU A 105 -1.64 -8.82 -3.63
N ILE A 106 -1.20 -7.69 -3.06
CA ILE A 106 -1.75 -6.38 -3.40
C ILE A 106 -1.49 -6.04 -4.88
N HIS A 107 -0.29 -6.32 -5.39
CA HIS A 107 0.04 -6.08 -6.80
C HIS A 107 -0.70 -6.99 -7.79
N GLU A 108 -1.24 -8.12 -7.32
CA GLU A 108 -2.08 -9.01 -8.13
C GLU A 108 -3.52 -8.51 -8.27
N CYS A 109 -3.93 -7.50 -7.47
CA CYS A 109 -5.27 -6.92 -7.52
C CYS A 109 -5.29 -5.60 -8.31
N ASP A 110 -6.42 -5.32 -8.98
CA ASP A 110 -6.63 -4.06 -9.69
C ASP A 110 -6.95 -2.90 -8.74
N VAL A 111 -7.67 -3.20 -7.66
CA VAL A 111 -8.11 -2.24 -6.64
C VAL A 111 -8.03 -2.90 -5.27
N THR A 112 -7.73 -2.13 -4.23
CA THR A 112 -7.77 -2.64 -2.85
C THR A 112 -8.67 -1.82 -1.92
N LEU A 113 -9.40 -2.51 -1.05
CA LEU A 113 -10.10 -1.98 0.10
C LEU A 113 -9.34 -2.38 1.36
N LYS A 114 -8.94 -1.40 2.17
CA LYS A 114 -8.08 -1.65 3.33
C LYS A 114 -8.66 -1.05 4.61
N GLY A 115 -8.80 -1.89 5.64
CA GLY A 115 -9.15 -1.50 7.00
C GLY A 115 -8.03 -0.73 7.72
N PRO A 116 -8.27 -0.16 8.91
CA PRO A 116 -7.25 0.54 9.70
C PRO A 116 -6.04 -0.35 9.99
N THR A 117 -4.86 0.24 10.12
CA THR A 117 -3.64 -0.45 10.58
C THR A 117 -2.96 0.35 11.67
N THR A 118 -2.40 -0.35 12.65
CA THR A 118 -1.68 0.23 13.77
C THR A 118 -0.32 0.73 13.29
N THR A 119 0.03 1.96 13.66
CA THR A 119 1.39 2.49 13.51
C THR A 119 2.02 2.50 14.89
N PRO A 120 3.12 1.77 15.10
CA PRO A 120 3.77 1.73 16.40
C PRO A 120 4.20 3.10 16.92
N GLU A 121 4.02 3.30 18.22
CA GLU A 121 4.43 4.49 18.95
C GLU A 121 5.44 4.14 20.05
N GLN A 122 6.20 5.13 20.51
CA GLN A 122 7.19 4.89 21.55
C GLN A 122 6.51 4.40 22.85
N GLY A 123 6.80 3.15 23.23
CA GLY A 123 6.34 2.56 24.50
C GLY A 123 5.15 1.60 24.40
N ASP A 124 4.66 1.31 23.20
CA ASP A 124 3.58 0.35 22.96
C ASP A 124 4.02 -1.13 22.94
N GLY A 125 5.35 -1.37 22.98
CA GLY A 125 5.96 -2.70 22.99
C GLY A 125 6.24 -3.28 21.59
N TRP A 126 5.88 -2.56 20.53
CA TRP A 126 6.17 -2.96 19.15
C TRP A 126 7.54 -2.44 18.70
N PRO A 127 8.20 -3.14 17.74
CA PRO A 127 9.43 -2.64 17.14
C PRO A 127 9.16 -1.34 16.36
N ASN A 128 10.20 -0.52 16.23
CA ASN A 128 10.12 0.71 15.43
C ASN A 128 10.07 0.37 13.94
N ILE A 129 8.86 0.14 13.43
CA ILE A 129 8.56 -0.14 12.02
C ILE A 129 7.77 1.01 11.40
N GLU A 130 7.98 1.26 10.12
CA GLU A 130 7.24 2.30 9.39
C GLU A 130 5.73 1.97 9.33
N SER A 131 4.91 3.02 9.31
CA SER A 131 3.47 2.92 9.09
C SER A 131 3.16 2.21 7.78
N ALA A 132 2.34 1.15 7.82
CA ALA A 132 1.83 0.50 6.63
C ALA A 132 1.14 1.47 5.66
N ASN A 133 0.45 2.50 6.17
CA ASN A 133 -0.22 3.51 5.33
C ASN A 133 0.78 4.39 4.57
N VAL A 134 1.92 4.70 5.17
CA VAL A 134 2.98 5.49 4.52
C VAL A 134 3.72 4.62 3.51
N ALA A 135 4.10 3.41 3.91
CA ALA A 135 4.78 2.46 3.03
C ALA A 135 3.94 2.12 1.79
N MET A 136 2.64 1.87 1.96
CA MET A 136 1.73 1.51 0.86
C MET A 136 1.65 2.61 -0.19
N ARG A 137 1.48 3.87 0.23
CA ARG A 137 1.45 5.01 -0.70
C ARG A 137 2.77 5.19 -1.45
N LYS A 138 3.91 4.95 -0.80
CA LYS A 138 5.23 5.06 -1.43
C LYS A 138 5.50 3.94 -2.44
N VAL A 139 5.19 2.69 -2.06
CA VAL A 139 5.52 1.51 -2.86
C VAL A 139 4.57 1.33 -4.03
N LEU A 140 3.30 1.69 -3.86
CA LEU A 140 2.28 1.65 -4.91
C LEU A 140 2.14 2.99 -5.67
N ASP A 141 3.00 3.96 -5.36
CA ASP A 141 3.01 5.31 -5.92
C ASP A 141 1.63 6.01 -5.96
N LEU A 142 0.87 5.92 -4.86
CA LEU A 142 -0.45 6.53 -4.73
C LEU A 142 -0.32 8.02 -4.36
N TYR A 143 -0.04 8.87 -5.37
CA TYR A 143 0.19 10.32 -5.23
C TYR A 143 -1.07 11.20 -5.13
#